data_AF-A0A9D4FEQ5-F1
#
_entry.id   AF-A0A9D4FEQ5-F1
#
_cell.length_a   1.000
_cell.length_b   1.000
_cell.length_c   1.000
_cell.angle_alpha   90.00
_cell.angle_beta   90.00
_cell.angle_gamma   90.00
#
_symmetry.space_group_name_H-M   'P 1'
#
loop_
_entity.id
_entity.type
_entity.pdbx_description
1 polymer ?
#
loop_
_entity_poly.entity_id
_entity_poly.type
_entity_poly.pdbx_seq_one_letter_code
_entity_poly.pdbx_strand_id
1 'polypeptide(L)'
;MRIWSHMYINTYIHTYIHTYIHTYIHTYIHTYIHTYIHTYIHTYIHTYIHTYIQTYIHTYIHTYIHTDIHTYIHTYRHTDIHTYILTYIHTYIHSYIHTYIHTYIQYIHTYIHTYIHTYIHTYIHTYIHTYIHTYIHTYIHTYMHTCIHAYIHAYIHIGPFNAYVNKLAAQLLMVIFDRPH
;
A
#
# COMPACT_ATOMS: atom_id res chain seq x y z
N MET A 1 98.98 34.29 75.02
CA MET A 1 97.83 33.44 75.39
C MET A 1 96.48 34.06 75.02
N ARG A 2 96.19 35.32 75.41
CA ARG A 2 94.91 36.01 75.12
C ARG A 2 94.58 36.27 73.64
N ILE A 3 95.57 36.62 72.82
CA ILE A 3 95.36 36.93 71.39
C ILE A 3 95.02 35.65 70.60
N TRP A 4 95.72 34.55 70.87
CA TRP A 4 95.46 33.26 70.24
C TRP A 4 94.10 32.67 70.64
N SER A 5 93.68 32.82 71.91
CA SER A 5 92.33 32.38 72.33
C SER A 5 91.24 33.25 71.70
N HIS A 6 91.45 34.56 71.60
CA HIS A 6 90.49 35.45 70.97
C HIS A 6 90.35 35.19 69.47
N MET A 7 91.48 34.97 68.78
CA MET A 7 91.50 34.63 67.36
C MET A 7 90.84 33.28 67.09
N TYR A 8 91.09 32.26 67.92
CA TYR A 8 90.48 30.94 67.81
C TYR A 8 88.97 30.94 68.08
N ILE A 9 88.54 31.68 69.12
CA ILE A 9 87.11 31.84 69.41
C ILE A 9 86.41 32.56 68.27
N ASN A 10 87.03 33.61 67.72
CA ASN A 10 86.42 34.40 66.65
C ASN A 10 86.35 33.59 65.33
N THR A 11 87.41 32.88 64.94
CA THR A 11 87.36 32.01 63.76
C THR A 11 86.40 30.84 63.92
N TYR A 12 86.32 30.22 65.10
CA TYR A 12 85.39 29.13 65.36
C TYR A 12 83.93 29.59 65.34
N ILE A 13 83.62 30.72 65.99
CA ILE A 13 82.29 31.33 65.95
C ILE A 13 81.94 31.75 64.53
N HIS A 14 82.85 32.40 63.81
CA HIS A 14 82.61 32.85 62.44
C HIS A 14 82.37 31.67 61.50
N THR A 15 83.22 30.64 61.54
CA THR A 15 83.06 29.45 60.69
C THR A 15 81.82 28.65 61.06
N TYR A 16 81.51 28.46 62.35
CA TYR A 16 80.32 27.74 62.78
C TYR A 16 79.04 28.49 62.39
N ILE A 17 78.96 29.80 62.67
CA ILE A 17 77.81 30.62 62.28
C ILE A 17 77.68 30.67 60.77
N HIS A 18 78.76 30.93 60.04
CA HIS A 18 78.72 31.01 58.59
C HIS A 18 78.32 29.67 57.96
N THR A 19 78.93 28.56 58.36
CA THR A 19 78.59 27.25 57.80
C THR A 19 77.19 26.82 58.20
N TYR A 20 76.77 27.00 59.45
CA TYR A 20 75.44 26.61 59.90
C TYR A 20 74.36 27.45 59.23
N ILE A 21 74.50 28.78 59.22
CA ILE A 21 73.55 29.67 58.56
C ILE A 21 73.55 29.43 57.05
N HIS A 22 74.71 29.37 56.41
CA HIS A 22 74.76 29.17 54.96
C HIS A 22 74.19 27.80 54.57
N THR A 23 74.57 26.71 55.24
CA THR A 23 74.04 25.38 54.91
C THR A 23 72.56 25.28 55.23
N TYR A 24 72.11 25.77 56.39
CA TYR A 24 70.70 25.71 56.77
C TYR A 24 69.84 26.56 55.84
N ILE A 25 70.21 27.81 55.61
CA ILE A 25 69.46 28.70 54.70
C ILE A 25 69.51 28.16 53.28
N HIS A 26 70.68 27.80 52.76
CA HIS A 26 70.79 27.30 51.39
C HIS A 26 70.02 26.00 51.22
N THR A 27 70.17 25.01 52.12
CA THR A 27 69.44 23.75 51.99
C THR A 27 67.96 23.95 52.19
N TYR A 28 67.52 24.71 53.19
CA TYR A 28 66.10 24.93 53.44
C TYR A 28 65.44 25.72 52.30
N ILE A 29 66.04 26.83 51.88
CA ILE A 29 65.50 27.63 50.77
C ILE A 29 65.54 26.83 49.47
N HIS A 30 66.67 26.20 49.14
CA HIS A 30 66.78 25.45 47.89
C HIS A 30 65.83 24.25 47.89
N THR A 31 65.77 23.45 48.95
CA THR A 31 64.86 22.30 48.99
C THR A 31 63.41 22.75 49.02
N TYR A 32 63.04 23.74 49.82
CA TYR A 32 61.66 24.22 49.90
C TYR A 32 61.21 24.84 48.59
N ILE A 33 61.99 25.76 48.02
CA ILE A 33 61.65 26.39 46.74
C ILE A 33 61.65 25.37 45.61
N HIS A 34 62.69 24.53 45.50
CA HIS A 34 62.77 23.54 44.43
C HIS A 34 61.64 22.51 44.55
N THR A 35 61.40 21.95 45.74
CA THR A 35 60.33 20.96 45.91
C THR A 35 58.97 21.61 45.73
N TYR A 36 58.70 22.78 46.30
CA TYR A 36 57.41 23.45 46.16
C TYR A 36 57.14 23.86 44.73
N ILE A 37 58.08 24.53 44.05
CA ILE A 37 57.92 24.94 42.66
C ILE A 37 57.83 23.70 41.76
N HIS A 38 58.73 22.74 41.89
CA HIS A 38 58.71 21.55 41.04
C HIS A 38 57.44 20.74 41.27
N THR A 39 57.05 20.46 42.52
CA THR A 39 55.83 19.69 42.78
C THR A 39 54.60 20.46 42.37
N TYR A 40 54.47 21.73 42.73
CA TYR A 40 53.30 22.53 42.38
C TYR A 40 53.16 22.71 40.87
N ILE A 41 54.21 23.15 40.18
CA ILE A 41 54.17 23.34 38.72
C ILE A 41 53.98 21.99 38.03
N HIS A 42 54.78 20.98 38.36
CA HIS A 42 54.67 19.69 37.68
C HIS A 42 53.32 19.04 37.95
N THR A 43 52.86 18.97 39.20
CA THR A 43 51.56 18.34 39.49
C THR A 43 50.43 19.15 38.93
N TYR A 44 50.39 20.47 39.15
CA TYR A 44 49.28 21.30 38.67
C TYR A 44 49.21 21.32 37.15
N ILE A 45 50.32 21.62 36.47
CA ILE A 45 50.33 21.69 35.00
C ILE A 45 50.09 20.31 34.42
N HIS A 46 50.79 19.26 34.88
CA HIS A 46 50.62 17.93 34.31
C HIS A 46 49.20 17.40 34.58
N THR A 47 48.69 17.50 35.81
CA THR A 47 47.35 17.00 36.10
C THR A 47 46.30 17.83 35.40
N TYR A 48 46.37 19.15 35.43
CA TYR A 48 45.38 20.01 34.79
C TYR A 48 45.38 19.83 33.27
N ILE A 49 46.54 19.93 32.62
CA ILE A 49 46.63 19.77 31.17
C ILE A 49 46.24 18.34 30.76
N HIS A 50 46.76 17.32 31.44
CA HIS A 50 46.43 15.95 31.10
C HIS A 50 44.95 15.65 31.33
N THR A 51 44.39 16.03 32.48
CA THR A 51 42.96 15.77 32.75
C THR A 51 42.07 16.58 31.83
N TYR A 52 42.36 17.86 31.60
CA TYR A 52 41.57 18.72 30.73
C TYR A 52 41.63 18.27 29.27
N ILE A 53 42.81 18.01 28.74
CA ILE A 53 42.96 17.52 27.35
C ILE A 53 42.33 16.14 27.22
N GLN A 54 42.60 15.21 28.14
CA GLN A 54 42.04 13.86 28.07
C GLN A 54 40.52 13.90 28.16
N THR A 55 39.95 14.66 29.10
CA THR A 55 38.50 14.78 29.25
C THR A 55 37.90 15.48 28.05
N TYR A 56 38.42 16.62 27.62
CA TYR A 56 37.89 17.36 26.48
C TYR A 56 37.95 16.54 25.19
N ILE A 57 39.09 15.94 24.87
CA ILE A 57 39.25 15.10 23.67
C ILE A 57 38.35 13.87 23.79
N HIS A 58 38.35 13.18 24.93
CA HIS A 58 37.53 11.99 25.11
C HIS A 58 36.05 12.33 25.01
N THR A 59 35.57 13.35 25.74
CA THR A 59 34.17 13.75 25.68
C THR A 59 33.83 14.24 24.28
N TYR A 60 34.61 15.13 23.67
CA TYR A 60 34.26 15.71 22.39
C TYR A 60 34.28 14.66 21.28
N ILE A 61 35.36 13.88 21.17
CA ILE A 61 35.45 12.84 20.13
C ILE A 61 34.42 11.74 20.41
N HIS A 62 34.34 11.23 21.64
CA HIS A 62 33.43 10.14 21.94
C HIS A 62 31.98 10.58 21.82
N THR A 63 31.55 11.68 22.44
CA THR A 63 30.15 12.10 22.32
C THR A 63 29.85 12.51 20.90
N TYR A 64 30.63 13.38 20.27
CA TYR A 64 30.30 13.89 18.93
C TYR A 64 30.31 12.76 17.90
N ILE A 65 31.39 11.99 17.79
CA ILE A 65 31.48 10.91 16.80
C ILE A 65 30.50 9.79 17.13
N HIS A 66 30.43 9.31 18.38
CA HIS A 66 29.54 8.21 18.70
C HIS A 66 28.07 8.64 18.56
N THR A 67 27.68 9.81 19.08
CA THR A 67 26.28 10.23 18.98
C THR A 67 25.90 10.61 17.56
N ASP A 68 26.72 11.33 16.80
CA ASP A 68 26.37 11.68 15.42
C ASP A 68 26.35 10.46 14.51
N ILE A 69 27.35 9.58 14.58
CA ILE A 69 27.36 8.38 13.74
C ILE A 69 26.23 7.44 14.15
N HIS A 70 26.03 7.22 15.45
CA HIS A 70 24.96 6.35 15.92
C HIS A 70 23.59 6.93 15.58
N THR A 71 23.36 8.22 15.83
CA THR A 71 22.09 8.85 15.45
C THR A 71 21.91 8.82 13.95
N TYR A 72 22.88 9.26 13.14
CA TYR A 72 22.77 9.24 11.68
C TYR A 72 22.49 7.85 11.13
N ILE A 73 23.28 6.84 11.51
CA ILE A 73 23.06 5.46 11.05
C ILE A 73 21.70 4.96 11.54
N HIS A 74 21.35 5.19 12.80
CA HIS A 74 20.11 4.69 13.35
C HIS A 74 18.89 5.38 12.72
N THR A 75 18.85 6.71 12.65
CA THR A 75 17.75 7.42 12.00
C THR A 75 17.69 7.06 10.55
N TYR A 76 18.76 7.24 9.77
CA TYR A 76 18.74 7.01 8.33
C TYR A 76 18.33 5.57 8.00
N ARG A 77 18.96 4.57 8.65
CA ARG A 77 18.65 3.17 8.39
C ARG A 77 17.26 2.78 8.89
N HIS A 78 16.83 3.29 10.04
CA HIS A 78 15.49 2.99 10.55
C HIS A 78 14.42 3.68 9.70
N THR A 79 14.58 4.96 9.36
CA THR A 79 13.61 5.69 8.53
C THR A 79 13.55 5.10 7.15
N ASP A 80 14.67 4.81 6.49
CA ASP A 80 14.66 4.26 5.14
C ASP A 80 14.07 2.85 5.11
N ILE A 81 14.49 1.96 6.00
CA ILE A 81 13.95 0.60 6.05
C ILE A 81 12.47 0.65 6.42
N HIS A 82 12.09 1.41 7.44
CA HIS A 82 10.70 1.48 7.86
C HIS A 82 9.82 2.12 6.80
N THR A 83 10.24 3.23 6.19
CA THR A 83 9.47 3.87 5.12
C THR A 83 9.42 2.99 3.88
N TYR A 84 10.51 2.38 3.45
CA TYR A 84 10.53 1.48 2.30
C TYR A 84 9.64 0.27 2.53
N ILE A 85 9.79 -0.43 3.65
CA ILE A 85 8.98 -1.62 3.96
C ILE A 85 7.51 -1.23 4.09
N LEU A 86 7.19 -0.18 4.87
CA LEU A 86 5.82 0.26 5.06
C LEU A 86 5.19 0.67 3.72
N THR A 87 5.85 1.53 2.95
CA THR A 87 5.30 2.02 1.67
C THR A 87 5.21 0.91 0.65
N TYR A 88 6.25 0.09 0.47
CA TYR A 88 6.24 -1.00 -0.51
C TYR A 88 5.20 -2.06 -0.14
N ILE A 89 5.19 -2.55 1.10
CA ILE A 89 4.22 -3.56 1.52
C ILE A 89 2.81 -2.98 1.48
N HIS A 90 2.60 -1.78 2.01
CA HIS A 90 1.28 -1.15 2.00
C HIS A 90 0.77 -0.95 0.58
N THR A 91 1.55 -0.33 -0.29
CA THR A 91 1.11 -0.05 -1.68
C THR A 91 0.95 -1.34 -2.48
N TYR A 92 1.85 -2.30 -2.36
CA TYR A 92 1.76 -3.56 -3.10
C TYR A 92 0.58 -4.40 -2.62
N ILE A 93 0.44 -4.62 -1.31
CA ILE A 93 -0.67 -5.41 -0.77
C ILE A 93 -1.99 -4.69 -1.02
N HIS A 94 -2.06 -3.38 -0.77
CA HIS A 94 -3.29 -2.62 -1.01
C HIS A 94 -3.70 -2.66 -2.48
N SER A 95 -2.78 -2.37 -3.41
CA SER A 95 -3.08 -2.41 -4.84
C SER A 95 -3.47 -3.81 -5.30
N TYR A 96 -2.78 -4.85 -4.85
CA TYR A 96 -3.09 -6.23 -5.20
C TYR A 96 -4.46 -6.65 -4.69
N ILE A 97 -4.76 -6.42 -3.41
CA ILE A 97 -6.07 -6.75 -2.82
C ILE A 97 -7.18 -5.93 -3.50
N HIS A 98 -6.97 -4.62 -3.69
CA HIS A 98 -7.96 -3.75 -4.31
C HIS A 98 -8.25 -4.19 -5.76
N THR A 99 -7.22 -4.45 -6.57
CA THR A 99 -7.38 -4.91 -7.95
C THR A 99 -8.03 -6.29 -8.01
N TYR A 100 -7.65 -7.22 -7.13
CA TYR A 100 -8.25 -8.55 -7.08
C TYR A 100 -9.74 -8.50 -6.71
N ILE A 101 -10.09 -7.75 -5.66
CA ILE A 101 -11.49 -7.60 -5.25
C ILE A 101 -12.30 -6.91 -6.35
N HIS A 102 -11.77 -5.85 -6.94
CA HIS A 102 -12.48 -5.12 -7.99
C HIS A 102 -12.67 -5.97 -9.25
N THR A 103 -11.68 -6.76 -9.66
CA THR A 103 -11.83 -7.67 -10.81
C THR A 103 -12.82 -8.79 -10.52
N TYR A 104 -12.82 -9.33 -9.30
CA TYR A 104 -13.76 -10.36 -8.88
C TYR A 104 -15.21 -9.83 -8.85
N ILE A 105 -15.45 -8.64 -8.31
CA ILE A 105 -16.77 -7.99 -8.33
C ILE A 105 -17.22 -7.74 -9.76
N GLN A 106 -16.32 -7.25 -10.63
CA GLN A 106 -16.62 -7.03 -12.04
C GLN A 106 -17.00 -8.34 -12.75
N TYR A 107 -16.31 -9.44 -12.43
CA TYR A 107 -16.62 -10.77 -12.94
C TYR A 107 -18.01 -11.25 -12.48
N ILE A 108 -18.36 -11.05 -11.21
CA ILE A 108 -19.71 -11.37 -10.72
C ILE A 108 -20.75 -10.53 -11.46
N HIS A 109 -20.51 -9.23 -11.64
CA HIS A 109 -21.43 -8.35 -12.34
C HIS A 109 -21.64 -8.78 -13.79
N THR A 110 -20.57 -9.11 -14.53
CA THR A 110 -20.69 -9.61 -15.90
C THR A 110 -21.39 -10.96 -15.95
N TYR A 111 -21.12 -11.86 -15.00
CA TYR A 111 -21.80 -13.15 -14.90
C TYR A 111 -23.31 -12.98 -14.66
N ILE A 112 -23.69 -12.15 -13.69
CA ILE A 112 -25.10 -11.86 -13.41
C ILE A 112 -25.76 -11.20 -14.61
N HIS A 113 -25.13 -10.17 -15.20
CA HIS A 113 -25.67 -9.48 -16.36
C HIS A 113 -25.88 -10.45 -17.53
N THR A 114 -24.89 -11.27 -17.84
CA THR A 114 -25.01 -12.26 -18.93
C THR A 114 -26.04 -13.32 -18.62
N TYR A 115 -26.11 -13.84 -17.40
CA TYR A 115 -27.13 -14.81 -17.00
C TYR A 115 -28.54 -14.24 -17.08
N ILE A 116 -28.77 -13.06 -16.48
CA ILE A 116 -30.07 -12.38 -16.52
C ILE A 116 -30.42 -12.00 -17.95
N HIS A 117 -29.51 -11.36 -18.68
CA HIS A 117 -29.77 -10.96 -20.07
C HIS A 117 -30.07 -12.18 -20.92
N THR A 118 -29.24 -13.23 -20.89
CA THR A 118 -29.51 -14.44 -21.68
C THR A 118 -30.80 -15.10 -21.25
N TYR A 119 -31.05 -15.31 -19.96
CA TYR A 119 -32.27 -15.98 -19.49
C TYR A 119 -33.52 -15.17 -19.82
N ILE A 120 -33.58 -13.90 -19.44
CA ILE A 120 -34.73 -13.03 -19.69
C ILE A 120 -34.90 -12.80 -21.19
N HIS A 121 -33.85 -12.40 -21.90
CA HIS A 121 -33.93 -12.15 -23.33
C HIS A 121 -34.33 -13.43 -24.05
N THR A 122 -33.62 -14.54 -23.87
CA THR A 122 -33.99 -15.78 -24.58
C THR A 122 -35.37 -16.25 -24.17
N TYR A 123 -35.71 -16.34 -22.88
CA TYR A 123 -37.00 -16.85 -22.45
C TYR A 123 -38.15 -15.94 -22.88
N ILE A 124 -38.11 -14.65 -22.55
CA ILE A 124 -39.19 -13.72 -22.88
C ILE A 124 -39.23 -13.48 -24.39
N HIS A 125 -38.11 -13.19 -25.03
CA HIS A 125 -38.12 -12.96 -26.48
C HIS A 125 -38.57 -14.23 -27.19
N THR A 126 -37.98 -15.40 -26.93
CA THR A 126 -38.41 -16.61 -27.64
C THR A 126 -39.84 -16.97 -27.29
N TYR A 127 -40.26 -16.96 -26.03
CA TYR A 127 -41.62 -17.34 -25.66
C TYR A 127 -42.65 -16.36 -26.22
N ILE A 128 -42.50 -15.05 -25.99
CA ILE A 128 -43.44 -14.05 -26.49
C ILE A 128 -43.39 -13.99 -28.02
N HIS A 129 -42.20 -13.90 -28.61
CA HIS A 129 -42.08 -13.85 -30.07
C HIS A 129 -42.65 -15.12 -30.67
N THR A 130 -42.24 -16.31 -30.25
CA THR A 130 -42.76 -17.56 -30.83
C THR A 130 -44.24 -17.72 -30.54
N TYR A 131 -44.73 -17.50 -29.33
CA TYR A 131 -46.15 -17.68 -29.03
C TYR A 131 -47.01 -16.66 -29.76
N ILE A 132 -46.71 -15.37 -29.68
CA ILE A 132 -47.49 -14.34 -30.36
C ILE A 132 -47.36 -14.48 -31.87
N HIS A 133 -46.13 -14.62 -32.39
CA HIS A 133 -45.93 -14.80 -33.83
C HIS A 133 -46.61 -16.07 -34.31
N THR A 134 -46.39 -17.22 -33.70
CA THR A 134 -47.04 -18.46 -34.15
C THR A 134 -48.54 -18.39 -33.97
N TYR A 135 -49.07 -17.95 -32.84
CA TYR A 135 -50.51 -17.88 -32.62
C TYR A 135 -51.18 -16.89 -33.59
N ILE A 136 -50.72 -15.64 -33.65
CA ILE A 136 -51.31 -14.64 -34.54
C ILE A 136 -51.10 -15.03 -35.99
N HIS A 137 -49.87 -15.35 -36.39
CA HIS A 137 -49.57 -15.71 -37.77
C HIS A 137 -50.34 -16.97 -38.15
N THR A 138 -50.20 -18.08 -37.43
CA THR A 138 -50.87 -19.32 -37.83
C THR A 138 -52.38 -19.17 -37.73
N TYR A 139 -52.95 -18.67 -36.63
CA TYR A 139 -54.40 -18.59 -36.49
C TYR A 139 -55.01 -17.64 -37.51
N ILE A 140 -54.55 -16.38 -37.58
CA ILE A 140 -55.14 -15.40 -38.50
C ILE A 140 -54.85 -15.77 -39.95
N HIS A 141 -53.60 -16.11 -40.28
CA HIS A 141 -53.25 -16.44 -41.67
C HIS A 141 -53.99 -17.71 -42.11
N THR A 142 -53.96 -18.80 -41.33
CA THR A 142 -54.63 -20.04 -41.75
C THR A 142 -56.13 -19.90 -41.74
N TYR A 143 -56.74 -19.24 -40.75
CA TYR A 143 -58.18 -19.01 -40.72
C TYR A 143 -58.63 -18.14 -41.90
N MET A 144 -58.00 -16.99 -42.12
CA MET A 144 -58.34 -16.12 -43.25
C MET A 144 -58.10 -16.83 -44.58
N HIS A 145 -56.96 -17.49 -44.75
CA HIS A 145 -56.64 -18.22 -45.98
C HIS A 145 -57.65 -19.34 -46.22
N THR A 146 -57.96 -20.17 -45.22
CA THR A 146 -58.92 -21.28 -45.37
C THR A 146 -60.34 -20.80 -45.58
N CYS A 147 -60.81 -19.78 -44.85
CA CYS A 147 -62.15 -19.23 -45.01
C CYS A 147 -62.33 -18.58 -46.38
N ILE A 148 -61.37 -17.75 -46.83
CA ILE A 148 -61.42 -17.12 -48.15
C ILE A 148 -61.36 -18.19 -49.24
N HIS A 149 -60.43 -19.14 -49.12
CA HIS A 149 -60.29 -20.22 -50.11
C HIS A 149 -61.55 -21.10 -50.17
N ALA A 150 -62.12 -21.47 -49.02
CA ALA A 150 -63.36 -22.25 -48.95
C ALA A 150 -64.55 -21.46 -49.52
N TYR A 151 -64.65 -20.16 -49.23
CA TYR A 151 -65.69 -19.29 -49.77
C TYR A 151 -65.60 -19.20 -51.30
N ILE A 152 -64.42 -18.92 -51.83
CA ILE A 152 -64.16 -18.86 -53.27
C ILE A 152 -64.48 -20.21 -53.93
N HIS A 153 -64.01 -21.32 -53.34
CA HIS A 153 -64.26 -22.65 -53.86
C HIS A 153 -65.76 -23.00 -53.86
N ALA A 154 -66.47 -22.69 -52.78
CA ALA A 154 -67.92 -22.92 -52.71
C ALA A 154 -68.68 -22.06 -53.73
N TYR A 155 -68.31 -20.78 -53.88
CA TYR A 155 -68.97 -19.86 -54.80
C TYR A 155 -68.72 -20.22 -56.27
N ILE A 156 -67.50 -20.61 -56.63
CA ILE A 156 -67.12 -20.93 -58.01
C ILE A 156 -67.50 -22.35 -58.40
N HIS A 157 -67.30 -23.34 -57.53
CA HIS A 157 -67.45 -24.75 -57.90
C HIS A 157 -68.77 -25.39 -57.42
N ILE A 158 -69.22 -25.08 -56.21
CA ILE A 158 -70.39 -25.77 -55.61
C ILE A 158 -71.70 -25.05 -55.97
N GLY A 159 -71.71 -23.72 -55.91
CA GLY A 159 -72.90 -22.91 -56.24
C GLY A 159 -73.48 -23.19 -57.62
N PRO A 160 -72.67 -23.11 -58.71
CA PRO A 160 -73.14 -23.36 -60.06
C PRO A 160 -73.56 -24.83 -60.27
N PHE A 161 -72.83 -25.77 -59.64
CA PHE A 161 -73.17 -27.19 -59.70
C PHE A 161 -74.53 -27.48 -59.03
N ASN A 162 -74.78 -26.95 -57.83
CA ASN A 162 -76.08 -27.11 -57.16
C ASN A 162 -77.22 -26.41 -57.93
N ALA A 163 -76.97 -25.23 -58.51
CA ALA A 163 -77.96 -24.56 -59.35
C ALA A 163 -78.32 -25.39 -60.59
N TYR A 164 -77.31 -26.02 -61.22
CA TYR A 164 -77.52 -26.93 -62.35
C TYR A 164 -78.33 -28.16 -61.94
N VAL A 165 -77.98 -28.83 -60.84
CA VAL A 165 -78.71 -30.00 -60.31
C VAL A 165 -80.16 -29.65 -59.98
N ASN A 166 -80.40 -28.52 -59.30
CA ASN A 166 -81.75 -28.08 -58.95
C ASN A 166 -82.60 -27.76 -60.20
N LYS A 167 -81.99 -27.14 -61.21
CA LYS A 167 -82.66 -26.88 -62.49
C LYS A 167 -83.01 -28.18 -63.22
N LEU A 168 -82.11 -29.15 -63.23
CA LEU A 168 -82.33 -30.47 -63.82
C LEU A 168 -83.45 -31.23 -63.07
N ALA A 169 -83.45 -31.18 -61.73
CA ALA A 169 -84.49 -31.78 -60.90
C ALA A 169 -85.87 -31.15 -61.15
N ALA A 170 -85.94 -29.82 -61.28
CA ALA A 170 -87.18 -29.12 -61.61
C ALA A 170 -87.70 -29.49 -63.01
N GLN A 171 -86.80 -29.62 -64.00
CA GLN A 171 -87.16 -30.10 -65.34
C GLN A 171 -87.66 -31.55 -65.33
N LEU A 172 -87.01 -32.44 -64.57
CA LEU A 172 -87.47 -33.82 -64.39
C LEU A 172 -88.84 -33.90 -63.70
N LEU A 173 -89.07 -33.10 -62.66
CA LEU A 173 -90.36 -33.02 -61.99
C LEU A 173 -91.46 -32.55 -62.95
N MET A 174 -91.20 -31.51 -63.74
CA MET A 174 -92.13 -31.08 -64.80
C MET A 174 -92.45 -32.24 -65.75
N VAL A 175 -91.44 -32.96 -66.25
CA VAL A 175 -91.64 -34.11 -67.17
C VAL A 175 -92.43 -35.26 -66.51
N ILE A 176 -92.28 -35.48 -65.21
CA ILE A 176 -93.03 -36.51 -64.47
C ILE A 176 -94.48 -36.09 -64.25
N PHE A 177 -94.75 -34.80 -63.97
CA PHE A 177 -96.09 -34.28 -63.68
C PHE A 177 -96.89 -33.89 -64.95
N ASP A 178 -96.24 -33.53 -66.06
CA ASP A 178 -96.87 -33.20 -67.35
C ASP A 178 -97.07 -34.42 -68.28
N ARG A 179 -96.91 -35.66 -67.80
CA ARG A 179 -97.38 -36.83 -68.58
C ARG A 179 -98.90 -36.98 -68.42
N PRO A 180 -99.71 -36.70 -69.45
CA PRO A 180 -101.12 -37.07 -69.41
C PRO A 180 -101.26 -38.59 -69.52
N HIS A 181 -102.23 -39.13 -68.79
CA HIS A 181 -102.75 -40.49 -69.00
C HIS A 181 -103.35 -40.66 -70.40
#